data_AF-A0A7H9VCX5-F1
#
_entry.id   AF-A0A7H9VCX5-F1
#
_cell.length_a   1.000
_cell.length_b   1.000
_cell.length_c   1.000
_cell.angle_alpha   90.00
_cell.angle_beta   90.00
_cell.angle_gamma   90.00
#
_symmetry.space_group_name_H-M   'P 1'
#
loop_
_entity.id
_entity.type
_entity.pdbx_description
1 polymer ?
#
loop_
_entity_poly.entity_id
_entity_poly.type
_entity_poly.pdbx_seq_one_letter_code
_entity_poly.pdbx_strand_id
1 'polypeptide(L)'
;MTTGHPRLSRRALLGAAFASTLLPRRARSQQGRGPASQEPADMKTRMTFDGRTMTATLYDNPSARDFFSMLPLDLTIDDYAHNEKIAYLPRKLTEEGSGPFGNEQPYDLCYFVPWAIWRCSTPTTAIPG
;
A
#
# COMPACT_ATOMS: atom_id res chain seq x y z
N MET A 1 -50.97 73.42 1.86
CA MET A 1 -51.44 72.63 3.02
C MET A 1 -51.07 71.18 2.80
N THR A 2 -50.20 70.66 3.68
CA THR A 2 -50.11 69.28 4.22
C THR A 2 -50.54 68.09 3.33
N THR A 3 -49.62 67.22 2.91
CA THR A 3 -49.17 65.95 3.54
C THR A 3 -50.00 64.72 3.16
N GLY A 4 -49.32 63.65 2.69
CA GLY A 4 -49.88 62.29 2.64
C GLY A 4 -49.14 61.32 1.71
N HIS A 5 -48.03 60.73 2.17
CA HIS A 5 -47.41 59.53 1.56
C HIS A 5 -48.13 58.23 2.05
N PRO A 6 -47.69 57.01 1.68
CA PRO A 6 -48.24 56.14 0.65
C PRO A 6 -48.93 54.89 1.25
N ARG A 7 -49.58 54.05 0.44
CA ARG A 7 -49.86 52.65 0.83
C ARG A 7 -49.57 51.70 -0.33
N LEU A 8 -48.37 51.11 -0.30
CA LEU A 8 -47.98 49.97 -1.13
C LEU A 8 -48.65 48.70 -0.57
N SER A 9 -49.54 48.09 -1.33
CA SER A 9 -50.02 46.72 -1.08
C SER A 9 -49.29 45.78 -2.02
N ARG A 10 -48.22 45.12 -1.51
CA ARG A 10 -47.50 44.07 -2.22
C ARG A 10 -48.28 42.78 -2.08
N ARG A 11 -49.15 42.48 -3.04
CA ARG A 11 -49.78 41.16 -3.17
C ARG A 11 -48.68 40.13 -3.47
N ALA A 12 -48.62 39.14 -2.59
CA ALA A 12 -47.67 38.05 -2.54
C ALA A 12 -47.70 37.21 -3.83
N LEU A 13 -46.53 36.93 -4.37
CA LEU A 13 -46.33 35.93 -5.41
C LEU A 13 -45.21 34.98 -4.96
N LEU A 14 -45.61 33.70 -4.89
CA LEU A 14 -44.89 32.51 -5.35
C LEU A 14 -43.51 32.19 -4.78
N GLY A 15 -43.37 30.94 -4.31
CA GLY A 15 -42.09 30.26 -4.27
C GLY A 15 -42.07 29.09 -3.30
N ALA A 16 -42.51 27.91 -3.74
CA ALA A 16 -42.26 26.66 -3.02
C ALA A 16 -40.74 26.41 -2.97
N ALA A 17 -40.17 26.37 -1.77
CA ALA A 17 -38.75 26.05 -1.57
C ALA A 17 -38.55 24.53 -1.71
N PHE A 18 -37.76 24.13 -2.70
CA PHE A 18 -37.24 22.77 -2.83
C PHE A 18 -36.45 22.40 -1.57
N ALA A 19 -36.89 21.36 -0.86
CA ALA A 19 -36.10 20.72 0.18
C ALA A 19 -34.99 19.90 -0.49
N SER A 20 -33.90 20.55 -0.88
CA SER A 20 -32.68 19.89 -1.32
C SER A 20 -32.04 19.19 -0.13
N THR A 21 -32.36 17.91 0.07
CA THR A 21 -31.64 17.07 1.03
C THR A 21 -30.17 16.97 0.58
N LEU A 22 -29.30 17.80 1.17
CA LEU A 22 -27.85 17.63 1.11
C LEU A 22 -27.48 16.38 1.91
N LEU A 23 -27.74 15.20 1.33
CA LEU A 23 -27.04 14.01 1.77
C LEU A 23 -25.57 14.27 1.41
N PRO A 24 -24.64 14.36 2.37
CA PRO A 24 -23.24 14.35 2.02
C PRO A 24 -23.03 13.03 1.28
N ARG A 25 -22.77 13.13 -0.01
CA ARG A 25 -22.29 12.01 -0.81
C ARG A 25 -21.02 11.60 -0.07
N ARG A 26 -21.10 10.53 0.73
CA ARG A 26 -19.93 9.83 1.25
C ARG A 26 -19.22 9.40 -0.02
N ALA A 27 -18.37 10.28 -0.54
CA ALA A 27 -17.33 9.92 -1.45
C ALA A 27 -16.61 8.82 -0.67
N ARG A 28 -16.82 7.59 -1.10
CA ARG A 28 -15.94 6.48 -0.77
C ARG A 28 -14.62 6.90 -1.38
N SER A 29 -13.88 7.75 -0.66
CA SER A 29 -12.50 8.05 -0.96
C SER A 29 -11.86 6.70 -1.16
N GLN A 30 -11.17 6.52 -2.28
CA GLN A 30 -10.34 5.35 -2.54
C GLN A 30 -9.15 5.35 -1.57
N GLN A 31 -9.41 5.37 -0.27
CA GLN A 31 -8.47 5.03 0.78
C GLN A 31 -8.38 3.50 0.77
N GLY A 32 -7.51 2.98 -0.08
CA GLY A 32 -7.25 1.54 -0.16
C GLY A 32 -6.17 1.15 -1.17
N ARG A 33 -5.64 2.11 -1.93
CA ARG A 33 -4.58 1.84 -2.92
C ARG A 33 -3.49 2.92 -2.90
N GLY A 34 -3.11 3.36 -1.71
CA GLY A 34 -1.83 4.05 -1.56
C GLY A 34 -0.69 3.03 -1.55
N PRO A 35 0.53 3.37 -1.99
CA PRO A 35 1.69 2.47 -1.95
C PRO A 35 2.04 1.98 -0.53
N ALA A 36 1.47 2.60 0.51
CA ALA A 36 1.61 2.22 1.91
C ALA A 36 0.53 1.22 2.42
N SER A 37 -0.49 0.89 1.63
CA SER A 37 -1.54 -0.03 2.04
C SER A 37 -1.10 -1.48 1.79
N GLN A 38 -0.40 -2.06 2.76
CA GLN A 38 0.13 -3.42 2.71
C GLN A 38 -0.85 -4.41 3.34
N GLU A 39 -1.92 -4.77 2.62
CA GLU A 39 -2.81 -5.84 3.05
C GLU A 39 -2.18 -7.20 2.71
N PRO A 40 -2.11 -8.15 3.67
CA PRO A 40 -1.64 -9.51 3.39
C PRO A 40 -2.50 -10.18 2.30
N ALA A 41 -1.87 -10.74 1.27
CA ALA A 41 -2.55 -11.57 0.29
C ALA A 41 -2.65 -13.03 0.78
N ASP A 42 -3.47 -13.81 0.08
CA ASP A 42 -3.45 -15.28 0.17
C ASP A 42 -2.19 -15.92 -0.47
N MET A 43 -1.31 -15.11 -1.09
CA MET A 43 -0.06 -15.58 -1.69
C MET A 43 0.99 -15.90 -0.62
N LYS A 44 1.43 -17.15 -0.57
CA LYS A 44 2.51 -17.62 0.30
C LYS A 44 3.62 -18.23 -0.51
N THR A 45 4.85 -17.89 -0.20
CA THR A 45 6.04 -18.50 -0.79
C THR A 45 6.84 -19.22 0.28
N ARG A 46 7.47 -20.34 -0.10
CA ARG A 46 8.38 -21.11 0.73
C ARG A 46 9.80 -20.84 0.27
N MET A 47 10.66 -20.46 1.20
CA MET A 47 12.09 -20.30 0.96
C MET A 47 12.85 -21.33 1.79
N THR A 48 13.84 -21.95 1.18
CA THR A 48 14.72 -22.91 1.87
C THR A 48 16.16 -22.51 1.61
N PHE A 49 16.93 -22.34 2.68
CA PHE A 49 18.34 -22.00 2.65
C PHE A 49 19.03 -22.54 3.90
N ASP A 50 20.25 -23.04 3.77
CA ASP A 50 21.04 -23.58 4.89
C ASP A 50 20.26 -24.61 5.75
N GLY A 51 19.52 -25.51 5.08
CA GLY A 51 18.67 -26.52 5.73
C GLY A 51 17.46 -25.96 6.50
N ARG A 52 17.27 -24.63 6.52
CA ARG A 52 16.15 -23.96 7.20
C ARG A 52 15.07 -23.63 6.18
N THR A 53 13.82 -23.77 6.60
CA THR A 53 12.66 -23.42 5.77
C THR A 53 11.84 -22.34 6.44
N MET A 54 11.53 -21.28 5.70
CA MET A 54 10.66 -20.20 6.11
C MET A 54 9.52 -20.01 5.09
N THR A 55 8.37 -19.55 5.57
CA THR A 55 7.23 -19.22 4.72
C THR A 55 6.96 -17.73 4.86
N ALA A 56 6.99 -16.99 3.75
CA ALA A 56 6.57 -15.60 3.72
C ALA A 56 5.17 -15.49 3.14
N THR A 57 4.33 -14.70 3.80
CA THR A 57 3.08 -14.20 3.24
C THR A 57 3.39 -12.93 2.47
N LEU A 58 3.02 -12.88 1.20
CA LEU A 58 3.25 -11.72 0.36
C LEU A 58 2.06 -10.75 0.47
N TYR A 59 2.32 -9.46 0.35
CA TYR A 59 1.26 -8.46 0.26
C TYR A 59 0.53 -8.53 -1.09
N ASP A 60 -0.71 -8.03 -1.12
CA ASP A 60 -1.46 -7.95 -2.37
C ASP A 60 -1.11 -6.69 -3.18
N ASN A 61 0.07 -6.67 -3.80
CA ASN A 61 0.54 -5.57 -4.64
C ASN A 61 1.17 -6.05 -5.96
N PRO A 62 1.32 -5.16 -6.98
CA PRO A 62 1.85 -5.55 -8.27
C PRO A 62 3.24 -6.18 -8.22
N SER A 63 4.17 -5.64 -7.42
CA SER A 63 5.53 -6.18 -7.27
C SER A 63 5.54 -7.59 -6.66
N ALA A 64 4.70 -7.83 -5.64
CA ALA A 64 4.58 -9.14 -5.01
C ALA A 64 3.99 -10.20 -5.95
N ARG A 65 2.97 -9.84 -6.75
CA ARG A 65 2.39 -10.72 -7.78
C ARG A 65 3.41 -11.02 -8.87
N ASP A 66 4.19 -10.02 -9.28
CA ASP A 66 5.25 -10.17 -10.27
C ASP A 66 6.36 -11.11 -9.76
N PHE A 67 6.80 -10.93 -8.51
CA PHE A 67 7.72 -11.86 -7.85
C PHE A 67 7.17 -13.28 -7.80
N PHE A 68 5.91 -13.45 -7.38
CA PHE A 68 5.26 -14.76 -7.27
C PHE A 68 5.20 -15.48 -8.63
N SER A 69 5.02 -14.74 -9.73
CA SER A 69 4.99 -15.29 -11.08
C SER A 69 6.34 -15.86 -11.58
N MET A 70 7.45 -15.49 -10.93
CA MET A 70 8.78 -15.98 -11.28
C MET A 70 9.16 -17.27 -10.57
N LEU A 71 8.37 -17.71 -9.59
CA LEU A 71 8.64 -18.94 -8.85
C LEU A 71 8.43 -20.18 -9.75
N PRO A 72 9.21 -21.27 -9.55
CA PRO A 72 10.30 -21.41 -8.58
C PRO A 72 11.59 -20.71 -9.02
N LEU A 73 12.36 -20.22 -8.05
CA LEU A 73 13.68 -19.62 -8.26
C LEU A 73 14.74 -20.40 -7.48
N ASP A 74 15.91 -20.57 -8.10
CA ASP A 74 17.13 -21.04 -7.46
C ASP A 74 18.14 -19.89 -7.48
N LEU A 75 18.44 -19.33 -6.31
CA LEU A 75 19.20 -18.09 -6.15
C LEU A 75 20.33 -18.30 -5.15
N THR A 76 21.48 -17.67 -5.41
CA THR A 76 22.56 -17.54 -4.43
C THR A 76 22.18 -16.48 -3.39
N ILE A 77 22.35 -16.81 -2.11
CA ILE A 77 22.10 -15.89 -0.99
C ILE A 77 23.43 -15.39 -0.43
N ASP A 78 23.56 -14.07 -0.33
CA ASP A 78 24.67 -13.40 0.33
C ASP A 78 24.26 -12.86 1.71
N ASP A 79 25.24 -12.76 2.61
CA ASP A 79 25.08 -12.08 3.90
C ASP A 79 25.45 -10.59 3.74
N TYR A 80 24.51 -9.72 4.07
CA TYR A 80 24.71 -8.28 4.09
C TYR A 80 24.63 -7.77 5.52
N ALA A 81 25.72 -7.15 5.98
CA ALA A 81 25.83 -6.49 7.28
C ALA A 81 25.39 -7.36 8.48
N HIS A 82 25.55 -8.69 8.38
CA HIS A 82 25.24 -9.69 9.42
C HIS A 82 23.77 -9.85 9.81
N ASN A 83 22.89 -8.96 9.34
CA ASN A 83 21.47 -8.95 9.73
C ASN A 83 20.55 -9.30 8.57
N GLU A 84 21.02 -9.22 7.33
CA GLU A 84 20.16 -9.31 6.16
C GLU A 84 20.69 -10.35 5.18
N LYS A 85 19.81 -11.26 4.76
CA LYS A 85 20.10 -12.19 3.68
C LYS A 85 19.61 -11.59 2.38
N ILE A 86 20.49 -11.46 1.40
CA ILE A 86 20.15 -10.85 0.11
C ILE A 86 20.31 -11.82 -1.05
N ALA A 87 19.49 -11.65 -2.09
CA ALA A 87 19.60 -12.39 -3.34
C ALA A 87 19.28 -11.47 -4.53
N TYR A 88 19.89 -11.73 -5.68
CA TYR A 88 19.63 -10.99 -6.91
C TYR A 88 18.59 -11.71 -7.76
N LEU A 89 17.51 -11.03 -8.13
CA LEU A 89 16.49 -11.59 -9.01
C LEU A 89 16.99 -11.63 -10.47
N PRO A 90 16.52 -12.60 -11.29
CA PRO A 90 16.92 -12.71 -12.70
C PRO A 90 16.50 -11.50 -13.55
N ARG A 91 15.51 -10.74 -13.07
CA ARG A 91 15.09 -9.44 -13.63
C ARG A 91 14.52 -8.54 -12.55
N LYS A 92 14.36 -7.25 -12.87
CA LYS A 92 13.65 -6.30 -12.01
C LYS A 92 12.16 -6.67 -11.89
N LEU A 93 11.59 -6.38 -10.73
CA LEU A 93 10.14 -6.41 -10.52
C LEU A 93 9.51 -5.13 -11.07
N THR A 94 8.20 -5.18 -11.33
CA THR A 94 7.43 -3.96 -11.54
C THR A 94 7.55 -3.02 -10.33
N GLU A 95 7.71 -1.72 -10.60
CA GLU A 95 7.72 -0.65 -9.61
C GLU A 95 6.31 -0.03 -9.44
N GLU A 96 5.30 -0.58 -10.12
CA GLU A 96 3.93 -0.12 -9.99
C GLU A 96 3.41 -0.32 -8.56
N GLY A 97 3.00 0.77 -7.92
CA GLY A 97 2.56 0.73 -6.54
C GLY A 97 3.69 0.63 -5.51
N SER A 98 4.96 0.70 -5.95
CA SER A 98 6.10 0.83 -5.06
C SER A 98 6.17 2.23 -4.45
N GLY A 99 6.68 2.30 -3.22
CA GLY A 99 6.94 3.55 -2.52
C GLY A 99 7.90 3.32 -1.35
N PRO A 100 8.43 4.40 -0.76
CA PRO A 100 9.25 4.28 0.44
C PRO A 100 8.41 3.67 1.58
N PHE A 101 8.98 2.68 2.23
CA PHE A 101 8.56 2.18 3.54
C PHE A 101 9.81 2.20 4.43
N GLY A 102 9.63 2.44 5.73
CA GLY A 102 10.76 2.66 6.65
C GLY A 102 10.52 2.09 8.05
N ASN A 103 9.63 1.11 8.14
CA ASN A 103 9.23 0.43 9.36
C ASN A 103 9.53 -1.07 9.30
N GLU A 104 10.50 -1.47 8.48
CA GLU A 104 10.96 -2.84 8.35
C GLU A 104 11.32 -3.46 9.70
N GLN A 105 10.86 -4.69 9.92
CA GLN A 105 11.08 -5.47 11.13
C GLN A 105 11.94 -6.70 10.83
N PRO A 106 12.54 -7.31 11.86
CA PRO A 106 13.09 -8.66 11.73
C PRO A 106 12.06 -9.61 11.11
N TYR A 107 12.50 -10.43 10.15
CA TYR A 107 11.70 -11.34 9.32
C TYR A 107 10.86 -10.71 8.21
N ASP A 108 10.91 -9.39 8.02
CA ASP A 108 10.31 -8.78 6.85
C ASP A 108 11.05 -9.15 5.58
N LEU A 109 10.26 -9.28 4.52
CA LEU A 109 10.72 -9.55 3.18
C LEU A 109 10.55 -8.30 2.31
N CYS A 110 11.68 -7.79 1.80
CA CYS A 110 11.77 -6.48 1.17
C CYS A 110 12.37 -6.57 -0.23
N TYR A 111 11.94 -5.66 -1.12
CA TYR A 111 12.52 -5.48 -2.44
C TYR A 111 13.20 -4.11 -2.55
N PHE A 112 14.50 -4.12 -2.86
CA PHE A 112 15.30 -2.91 -3.02
C PHE A 112 15.52 -2.62 -4.52
N VAL A 113 14.77 -1.65 -5.02
CA VAL A 113 14.62 -1.28 -6.44
C VAL A 113 15.93 -0.94 -7.18
N PRO A 114 16.90 -0.19 -6.59
CA PRO A 114 18.09 0.22 -7.33
C PRO A 114 18.89 -0.92 -7.96
N TRP A 115 18.89 -2.10 -7.34
CA TRP A 115 19.75 -3.23 -7.72
C TRP A 115 19.03 -4.56 -7.91
N ALA A 116 17.68 -4.54 -7.94
CA ALA A 116 16.87 -5.76 -7.94
C ALA A 116 17.20 -6.73 -6.79
N ILE A 117 17.62 -6.16 -5.65
CA ILE A 117 18.04 -6.94 -4.49
C ILE A 117 16.79 -7.32 -3.70
N TRP A 118 16.68 -8.62 -3.48
CA TRP A 118 15.73 -9.22 -2.57
C TRP A 118 16.37 -9.32 -1.19
N ARG A 119 15.65 -8.97 -0.12
CA ARG A 119 16.18 -8.87 1.25
C ARG A 119 15.24 -9.53 2.25
N CYS A 120 15.78 -10.42 3.10
CA CYS A 120 15.08 -10.97 4.26
C CYS A 120 15.82 -10.56 5.54
N SER A 121 15.14 -9.88 6.45
CA SER A 121 15.72 -9.47 7.73
C SER A 121 15.79 -10.67 8.68
N THR A 122 16.95 -10.91 9.29
CA THR A 122 17.15 -11.96 10.30
C THR A 122 17.54 -11.33 11.63
N PRO A 123 17.09 -11.85 12.78
CA PRO A 123 17.55 -11.33 14.06
C PRO A 123 19.04 -11.61 14.23
N THR A 124 19.77 -10.61 14.70
CA THR A 124 21.24 -10.60 14.93
C THR A 124 21.75 -11.78 15.79
N THR A 125 20.88 -12.48 16.52
CA THR A 125 21.25 -13.54 17.47
C THR A 125 21.15 -14.97 16.93
N ALA A 126 20.83 -15.20 15.65
CA ALA A 126 20.46 -16.53 15.16
C ALA A 126 21.57 -17.39 14.52
N ILE A 127 22.84 -16.95 14.50
CA ILE A 127 23.95 -17.72 13.93
C ILE A 127 25.04 -17.94 15.00
N PRO A 128 25.13 -19.12 15.64
CA PRO A 128 26.38 -19.54 16.24
C PRO A 128 27.37 -19.85 15.10
N GLY A 129 28.59 -19.32 15.23
CA GLY A 129 29.68 -19.49 14.25
C GLY A 129 30.31 -20.87 14.23
#